data_AF-A0A356EW11-F1
#
_entry.id   AF-A0A356EW11-F1
#
_cell.length_a   1.000
_cell.length_b   1.000
_cell.length_c   1.000
_cell.angle_alpha   90.00
_cell.angle_beta   90.00
_cell.angle_gamma   90.00
#
_symmetry.space_group_name_H-M   'P 1'
#
loop_
_entity.id
_entity.type
_entity.pdbx_description
1 polymer ?
#
loop_
_entity_poly.entity_id
_entity_poly.type
_entity_poly.pdbx_seq_one_letter_code
_entity_poly.pdbx_strand_id
1 'polypeptide(L)'
;MTESQQRDSGRDASDKISSDSAGAATALPEGFLEAMAVTYTGDARWKTVRRYFKIEAVRGNRDLLPDTLYLVHAAESHLIRSDAQQPDLSAMEMTAVESGQRMKPIARGMLVKMGQNGQLWRLSPKEASAAALSSAASEEMDPSLRGGKARLVRSVDLSAFSNLLAAARQSQLVPGLDQIAHVRDCEFRDGRFDQAFGIIERLFVAFRQSAEQRQQRLADEELQYRSGVVKMSPKEWQLKKQRDTVQTQVVERTRRGFTRVLDGLRGLTLDEEASGGGEDVECD
;
A
#
# COMPACT_ATOMS: atom_id res chain seq x y z
N MET A 1 58.11 44.33 35.41
CA MET A 1 57.57 45.70 35.52
C MET A 1 56.94 46.05 34.18
N THR A 2 55.64 46.24 34.02
CA THR A 2 54.45 46.03 34.88
C THR A 2 53.31 45.70 33.88
N GLU A 3 52.54 44.62 34.00
CA GLU A 3 51.58 44.24 35.07
C GLU A 3 50.26 45.04 35.03
N SER A 4 49.14 44.35 35.34
CA SER A 4 47.72 44.77 35.29
C SER A 4 47.06 44.68 33.89
N GLN A 5 46.04 43.84 33.64
CA GLN A 5 44.67 43.74 34.23
C GLN A 5 43.74 44.87 33.73
N GLN A 6 42.44 44.70 33.44
CA GLN A 6 41.45 43.58 33.49
C GLN A 6 40.51 43.76 32.25
N ARG A 7 39.56 42.90 31.83
CA ARG A 7 38.87 41.70 32.38
C ARG A 7 38.67 40.69 31.19
N ASP A 8 37.71 39.76 31.05
CA ASP A 8 36.51 39.37 31.83
C ASP A 8 36.28 37.84 31.85
N SER A 9 35.52 37.38 32.84
CA SER A 9 34.91 36.05 32.94
C SER A 9 33.55 36.00 32.21
N GLY A 10 33.00 34.87 31.77
CA GLY A 10 33.43 33.47 31.83
C GLY A 10 32.22 32.53 31.73
N ARG A 11 32.45 31.21 31.85
CA ARG A 11 31.49 30.07 31.85
C ARG A 11 30.85 29.63 30.53
N ASP A 12 31.07 28.34 30.26
CA ASP A 12 30.06 27.31 29.99
C ASP A 12 28.87 27.62 29.06
N ALA A 13 29.05 27.29 27.79
CA ALA A 13 28.05 26.49 27.08
C ALA A 13 28.79 25.42 26.25
N SER A 14 28.59 24.14 26.60
CA SER A 14 28.85 23.07 25.64
C SER A 14 27.63 22.98 24.73
N ASP A 15 27.79 23.16 23.42
CA ASP A 15 26.76 22.71 22.50
C ASP A 15 27.34 22.05 21.25
N LYS A 16 26.90 20.82 21.02
CA LYS A 16 27.14 20.09 19.79
C LYS A 16 26.04 20.47 18.82
N ILE A 17 26.36 21.21 17.75
CA ILE A 17 25.51 21.18 16.56
C ILE A 17 26.29 20.54 15.42
N SER A 18 26.02 19.25 15.33
CA SER A 18 26.51 18.26 14.38
C SER A 18 26.72 18.77 12.95
N SER A 19 27.89 18.45 12.44
CA SER A 19 28.09 18.18 11.02
C SER A 19 27.33 16.90 10.61
N ASP A 20 26.01 16.99 10.41
CA ASP A 20 25.19 15.88 9.86
C ASP A 20 24.15 16.39 8.86
N SER A 21 24.65 16.77 7.68
CA SER A 21 23.91 16.77 6.42
C SER A 21 24.66 16.03 5.31
N ALA A 22 25.60 15.15 5.72
CA ALA A 22 26.12 14.12 4.83
C ALA A 22 24.94 13.23 4.37
N GLY A 23 24.89 12.94 3.07
CA GLY A 23 23.77 12.19 2.49
C GLY A 23 23.58 10.85 3.21
N ALA A 24 22.34 10.55 3.59
CA ALA A 24 21.96 9.25 4.14
C ALA A 24 22.17 8.19 3.05
N ALA A 25 23.37 7.62 3.01
CA ALA A 25 23.76 6.61 2.05
C ALA A 25 22.74 5.47 2.10
N THR A 26 22.19 5.07 0.95
CA THR A 26 20.99 4.21 0.92
C THR A 26 21.30 2.78 1.37
N ALA A 27 21.36 2.59 2.68
CA ALA A 27 21.72 1.34 3.32
C ALA A 27 20.67 0.27 3.01
N LEU A 28 21.14 -0.90 2.60
CA LEU A 28 20.29 -2.08 2.42
C LEU A 28 19.84 -2.54 3.81
N PRO A 29 18.52 -2.68 4.07
CA PRO A 29 18.03 -3.14 5.37
C PRO A 29 18.58 -4.51 5.74
N GLU A 30 18.85 -4.72 7.03
CA GLU A 30 19.42 -5.96 7.54
C GLU A 30 18.52 -7.18 7.20
N GLY A 31 19.15 -8.29 6.79
CA GLY A 31 18.46 -9.48 6.30
C GLY A 31 17.77 -9.35 4.93
N PHE A 32 17.77 -8.19 4.27
CA PHE A 32 17.11 -8.04 2.96
C PHE A 32 17.75 -8.89 1.85
N LEU A 33 19.09 -8.94 1.78
CA LEU A 33 19.79 -9.75 0.77
C LEU A 33 19.58 -11.25 0.99
N GLU A 34 19.50 -11.70 2.24
CA GLU A 34 19.17 -13.09 2.59
C GLU A 34 17.73 -13.42 2.18
N ALA A 35 16.78 -12.53 2.48
CA ALA A 35 15.38 -12.66 2.07
C ALA A 35 15.19 -12.62 0.54
N MET A 36 16.09 -11.95 -0.20
CA MET A 36 16.14 -11.98 -1.66
C MET A 36 16.74 -13.29 -2.19
N ALA A 37 17.83 -13.78 -1.59
CA ALA A 37 18.52 -15.01 -2.01
C ALA A 37 17.65 -16.27 -1.93
N VAL A 38 16.71 -16.31 -0.98
CA VAL A 38 15.71 -17.40 -0.82
C VAL A 38 14.54 -17.27 -1.82
N THR A 39 14.44 -16.17 -2.59
CA THR A 39 13.33 -15.94 -3.54
C THR A 39 13.69 -16.21 -5.01
N TYR A 40 13.31 -17.39 -5.47
CA TYR A 40 13.57 -17.91 -6.83
C TYR A 40 12.55 -17.50 -7.90
N THR A 41 11.54 -16.68 -7.59
CA THR A 41 10.54 -16.22 -8.56
C THR A 41 10.36 -14.70 -8.50
N GLY A 42 10.06 -14.08 -9.65
CA GLY A 42 9.88 -12.62 -9.76
C GLY A 42 8.81 -12.08 -8.81
N ASP A 43 7.69 -12.79 -8.69
CA ASP A 43 6.61 -12.50 -7.73
C ASP A 43 7.07 -12.51 -6.27
N ALA A 44 7.95 -13.45 -5.90
CA ALA A 44 8.47 -13.56 -4.54
C ALA A 44 9.48 -12.43 -4.26
N ARG A 45 10.41 -12.16 -5.19
CA ARG A 45 11.33 -11.01 -5.14
C ARG A 45 10.57 -9.68 -4.99
N TRP A 46 9.51 -9.49 -5.79
CA TRP A 46 8.66 -8.29 -5.75
C TRP A 46 7.94 -8.11 -4.40
N LYS A 47 7.46 -9.21 -3.80
CA LYS A 47 6.89 -9.21 -2.43
C LYS A 47 7.95 -8.88 -1.37
N THR A 48 9.17 -9.41 -1.51
CA THR A 48 10.30 -9.07 -0.62
C THR A 48 10.65 -7.58 -0.72
N VAL A 49 10.82 -7.02 -1.92
CA VAL A 49 11.11 -5.57 -2.06
C VAL A 49 10.00 -4.71 -1.44
N ARG A 50 8.72 -5.02 -1.70
CA ARG A 50 7.57 -4.32 -1.08
C ARG A 50 7.49 -4.43 0.45
N ARG A 51 8.22 -5.36 1.08
CA ARG A 51 8.30 -5.49 2.55
C ARG A 51 9.28 -4.48 3.16
N TYR A 52 10.43 -4.27 2.52
CA TYR A 52 11.56 -3.49 3.04
C TYR A 52 11.66 -2.07 2.46
N PHE A 53 11.06 -1.79 1.31
CA PHE A 53 11.19 -0.52 0.60
C PHE A 53 9.83 0.11 0.26
N LYS A 54 9.79 1.45 0.29
CA LYS A 54 8.79 2.25 -0.42
C LYS A 54 9.20 2.29 -1.89
N ILE A 55 8.26 1.93 -2.78
CA ILE A 55 8.49 1.89 -4.22
C ILE A 55 7.90 3.15 -4.84
N GLU A 56 8.70 3.89 -5.62
CA GLU A 56 8.33 5.17 -6.22
C GLU A 56 8.61 5.14 -7.73
N ALA A 57 7.65 5.58 -8.55
CA ALA A 57 7.79 5.56 -10.00
C ALA A 57 8.76 6.64 -10.50
N VAL A 58 9.68 6.27 -11.40
CA VAL A 58 10.56 7.24 -12.08
C VAL A 58 9.76 7.85 -13.24
N ARG A 59 9.39 9.13 -13.14
CA ARG A 59 8.61 9.85 -14.16
C ARG A 59 9.47 10.79 -15.00
N GLY A 60 10.57 11.31 -14.46
CA GLY A 60 11.49 12.20 -15.16
C GLY A 60 12.91 12.24 -14.58
N ASN A 61 13.78 13.05 -15.20
CA ASN A 61 15.20 13.15 -14.83
C ASN A 61 15.47 13.62 -13.38
N ARG A 62 14.45 14.16 -12.69
CA ARG A 62 14.51 14.59 -11.27
C ARG A 62 14.37 13.42 -10.28
N ASP A 63 13.84 12.28 -10.72
CA ASP A 63 13.65 11.10 -9.88
C ASP A 63 14.89 10.18 -9.84
N LEU A 64 15.83 10.42 -10.76
CA LEU A 64 17.13 9.75 -10.91
C LEU A 64 18.18 10.44 -10.03
N LEU A 65 18.26 10.02 -8.77
CA LEU A 65 19.13 10.57 -7.74
C LEU A 65 20.46 9.77 -7.66
N PRO A 66 21.58 10.39 -7.24
CA PRO A 66 22.80 9.67 -6.88
C PRO A 66 22.62 8.84 -5.59
N ASP A 67 23.53 7.89 -5.36
CA ASP A 67 23.57 6.97 -4.21
C ASP A 67 22.25 6.29 -3.81
N THR A 68 21.38 6.02 -4.79
CA THR A 68 19.98 5.61 -4.60
C THR A 68 19.74 4.22 -5.19
N LEU A 69 18.90 3.43 -4.53
CA LEU A 69 18.51 2.10 -5.00
C LEU A 69 17.38 2.17 -6.02
N TYR A 70 17.49 1.34 -7.06
CA TYR A 70 16.48 1.16 -8.10
C TYR A 70 16.23 -0.33 -8.34
N LEU A 71 14.99 -0.63 -8.72
CA LEU A 71 14.56 -1.95 -9.17
C LEU A 71 14.26 -1.90 -10.66
N VAL A 72 14.98 -2.72 -11.44
CA VAL A 72 14.68 -2.97 -12.86
C VAL A 72 13.84 -4.24 -12.95
N HIS A 73 12.75 -4.19 -13.71
CA HIS A 73 11.94 -5.35 -14.05
C HIS A 73 11.96 -5.55 -15.57
N ALA A 74 12.72 -6.56 -16.01
CA ALA A 74 12.82 -7.00 -17.39
C ALA A 74 12.34 -8.46 -17.47
N ALA A 75 13.06 -9.35 -18.15
CA ALA A 75 12.82 -10.80 -18.06
C ALA A 75 13.04 -11.32 -16.62
N GLU A 76 13.99 -10.72 -15.90
CA GLU A 76 14.23 -10.92 -14.47
C GLU A 76 14.18 -9.58 -13.72
N SER A 77 14.00 -9.66 -12.40
CA SER A 77 13.97 -8.49 -11.51
C SER A 77 15.32 -8.32 -10.81
N HIS A 78 16.04 -7.25 -11.15
CA HIS A 78 17.39 -6.96 -10.65
C HIS A 78 17.46 -5.64 -9.88
N LEU A 79 18.30 -5.62 -8.84
CA LEU A 79 18.54 -4.45 -7.98
C LEU A 79 19.84 -3.76 -8.40
N ILE A 80 19.78 -2.45 -8.57
CA ILE A 80 20.93 -1.61 -8.93
C ILE A 80 21.00 -0.39 -8.01
N ARG A 81 22.20 0.08 -7.69
CA ARG A 81 22.46 1.32 -6.96
C ARG A 81 23.04 2.32 -7.96
N SER A 82 22.55 3.56 -7.99
CA SER A 82 23.27 4.65 -8.66
C SER A 82 24.50 5.00 -7.84
N ASP A 83 25.65 5.18 -8.48
CA ASP A 83 26.89 5.51 -7.76
C ASP A 83 26.79 6.92 -7.13
N ALA A 84 27.47 7.15 -6.00
CA ALA A 84 27.37 8.41 -5.25
C ALA A 84 28.01 9.61 -5.98
N GLN A 85 29.08 9.36 -6.75
CA GLN A 85 29.65 10.31 -7.70
C GLN A 85 29.11 10.00 -9.09
N GLN A 86 28.51 11.01 -9.73
CA GLN A 86 28.02 10.95 -11.11
C GLN A 86 28.85 11.96 -11.92
N PRO A 87 29.91 11.53 -12.64
CA PRO A 87 30.83 12.44 -13.32
C PRO A 87 30.23 13.07 -14.59
N ASP A 88 29.11 12.51 -15.08
CA ASP A 88 28.30 13.05 -16.18
C ASP A 88 26.85 13.22 -15.70
N LEU A 89 26.16 14.21 -16.27
CA LEU A 89 24.73 14.46 -16.06
C LEU A 89 23.86 13.93 -17.22
N SER A 90 24.45 13.36 -18.28
CA SER A 90 23.72 12.73 -19.40
C SER A 90 23.49 11.23 -19.18
N ALA A 91 24.49 10.50 -18.66
CA ALA A 91 24.43 9.09 -18.28
C ALA A 91 24.47 8.92 -16.75
N MET A 92 23.99 7.78 -16.25
CA MET A 92 24.07 7.40 -14.85
C MET A 92 25.01 6.20 -14.70
N GLU A 93 26.04 6.33 -13.88
CA GLU A 93 26.89 5.23 -13.43
C GLU A 93 26.19 4.46 -12.32
N MET A 94 26.23 3.13 -12.39
CA MET A 94 25.42 2.25 -11.53
C MET A 94 26.15 0.94 -11.24
N THR A 95 25.86 0.36 -10.08
CA THR A 95 26.44 -0.90 -9.61
C THR A 95 25.33 -1.91 -9.29
N ALA A 96 25.46 -3.14 -9.79
CA ALA A 96 24.50 -4.22 -9.53
C ALA A 96 24.62 -4.69 -8.07
N VAL A 97 23.51 -4.69 -7.34
CA VAL A 97 23.50 -4.93 -5.88
C VAL A 97 23.77 -6.41 -5.55
N GLU A 98 23.31 -7.34 -6.39
CA GLU A 98 23.43 -8.78 -6.16
C GLU A 98 24.85 -9.32 -6.42
N SER A 99 25.65 -8.66 -7.27
CA SER A 99 26.99 -9.10 -7.68
C SER A 99 28.13 -8.13 -7.34
N GLY A 100 27.80 -6.91 -6.87
CA GLY A 100 28.77 -5.82 -6.69
C GLY A 100 29.38 -5.30 -8.00
N GLN A 101 28.93 -5.77 -9.16
CA GLN A 101 29.55 -5.46 -10.45
C GLN A 101 29.10 -4.08 -10.96
N ARG A 102 30.06 -3.20 -11.22
CA ARG A 102 29.81 -1.91 -11.88
C ARG A 102 29.30 -2.13 -13.30
N MET A 103 28.16 -1.54 -13.64
CA MET A 103 27.49 -1.68 -14.93
C MET A 103 28.02 -0.65 -15.93
N LYS A 104 27.74 -0.85 -17.22
CA LYS A 104 27.96 0.20 -18.23
C LYS A 104 27.04 1.39 -17.92
N PRO A 105 27.52 2.65 -17.97
CA PRO A 105 26.68 3.82 -17.71
C PRO A 105 25.49 3.87 -18.68
N ILE A 106 24.30 4.17 -18.17
CA ILE A 106 23.07 4.22 -18.97
C ILE A 106 22.59 5.66 -19.10
N ALA A 107 22.31 6.11 -20.33
CA ALA A 107 21.73 7.42 -20.60
C ALA A 107 20.46 7.66 -19.78
N ARG A 108 20.38 8.77 -19.03
CA ARG A 108 19.27 9.06 -18.10
C ARG A 108 17.92 9.13 -18.81
N GLY A 109 17.89 9.61 -20.06
CA GLY A 109 16.69 9.57 -20.91
C GLY A 109 16.19 8.14 -21.22
N MET A 110 17.04 7.12 -21.22
CA MET A 110 16.63 5.72 -21.35
C MET A 110 16.06 5.19 -20.04
N LEU A 111 16.67 5.53 -18.90
CA LEU A 111 16.15 5.19 -17.56
C LEU A 111 14.78 5.84 -17.29
N VAL A 112 14.58 7.10 -17.71
CA VAL A 112 13.26 7.75 -17.65
C VAL A 112 12.23 7.01 -18.51
N LYS A 113 12.57 6.60 -19.73
CA LYS A 113 11.68 5.77 -20.57
C LYS A 113 11.35 4.42 -19.91
N MET A 114 12.33 3.76 -19.29
CA MET A 114 12.07 2.53 -18.51
C MET A 114 11.14 2.79 -17.32
N GLY A 115 11.26 3.94 -16.65
CA GLY A 115 10.35 4.33 -15.57
C GLY A 115 8.92 4.56 -16.05
N GLN A 116 8.76 5.31 -17.15
CA GLN A 116 7.47 5.57 -17.80
C GLN A 116 6.81 4.28 -18.33
N ASN A 117 7.60 3.33 -18.83
CA ASN A 117 7.15 2.01 -19.27
C ASN A 117 6.83 1.04 -18.13
N GLY A 118 7.00 1.42 -16.85
CA GLY A 118 6.79 0.51 -15.72
C GLY A 118 7.83 -0.62 -15.64
N GLN A 119 9.09 -0.32 -15.99
CA GLN A 119 10.24 -1.23 -15.93
C GLN A 119 11.34 -0.76 -14.96
N LEU A 120 11.22 0.44 -14.39
CA LEU A 120 12.16 1.02 -13.41
C LEU A 120 11.41 1.76 -12.29
N TRP A 121 11.74 1.46 -11.04
CA TRP A 121 11.26 2.22 -9.87
C TRP A 121 12.42 2.56 -8.94
N ARG A 122 12.31 3.71 -8.27
CA ARG A 122 13.15 4.09 -7.14
C ARG A 122 12.71 3.31 -5.90
N LEU A 123 13.67 2.88 -5.10
CA LEU A 123 13.46 2.25 -3.79
C LEU A 123 13.99 3.17 -2.70
N SER A 124 13.09 3.73 -1.89
CA SER A 124 13.47 4.40 -0.63
C SER A 124 13.34 3.39 0.52
N PRO A 125 14.35 3.25 1.41
CA PRO A 125 14.24 2.39 2.58
C PRO A 125 13.01 2.76 3.39
N LYS A 126 12.21 1.76 3.77
CA LYS A 126 11.09 1.98 4.67
C LYS A 126 11.65 2.08 6.08
N GLU A 127 11.70 3.30 6.63
CA GLU A 127 12.24 3.55 7.98
C GLU A 127 11.70 2.54 9.00
N ALA A 128 12.62 1.98 9.78
CA ALA A 128 12.36 0.86 10.68
C ALA A 128 11.67 1.32 11.98
N SER A 129 10.49 1.93 11.86
CA SER A 129 9.55 2.01 12.97
C SER A 129 9.28 0.59 13.48
N ALA A 130 9.50 0.36 14.78
CA ALA A 130 9.56 -0.96 15.39
C ALA A 130 8.20 -1.71 15.50
N ALA A 131 7.21 -1.34 14.69
CA ALA A 131 5.90 -1.98 14.60
C ALA A 131 5.95 -3.42 14.04
N ALA A 132 7.07 -3.85 13.45
CA ALA A 132 7.20 -5.14 12.76
C ALA A 132 7.10 -6.39 13.67
N LEU A 133 7.05 -6.23 15.00
CA LEU A 133 6.79 -7.32 15.95
C LEU A 133 5.34 -7.33 16.51
N SER A 134 4.53 -6.30 16.27
CA SER A 134 3.13 -6.27 16.73
C SER A 134 2.18 -6.88 15.68
N SER A 135 2.30 -8.19 15.46
CA SER A 135 1.32 -8.97 14.71
C SER A 135 0.23 -9.59 15.62
N ALA A 136 0.22 -9.23 16.91
CA ALA A 136 -0.58 -9.87 17.95
C ALA A 136 -0.90 -8.92 19.13
N ALA A 137 -1.42 -7.73 18.86
CA ALA A 137 -2.03 -6.85 19.86
C ALA A 137 -3.36 -6.29 19.34
N SER A 138 -4.31 -6.06 20.25
CA SER A 138 -5.63 -5.52 19.93
C SER A 138 -5.55 -4.03 19.62
N GLU A 139 -6.23 -3.60 18.55
CA GLU A 139 -6.78 -2.26 18.46
C GLU A 139 -8.30 -2.36 18.25
N GLU A 140 -9.04 -2.31 19.35
CA GLU A 140 -10.33 -1.62 19.32
C GLU A 140 -10.02 -0.15 19.00
N MET A 141 -10.73 0.46 18.06
CA MET A 141 -10.62 1.91 17.88
C MET A 141 -11.99 2.55 17.66
N ASP A 142 -12.27 3.46 18.59
CA ASP A 142 -13.41 4.35 18.74
C ASP A 142 -14.03 4.87 17.41
N PRO A 143 -15.36 4.83 17.24
CA PRO A 143 -16.04 5.40 16.06
C PRO A 143 -16.03 6.94 15.97
N SER A 144 -15.49 7.66 16.96
CA SER A 144 -15.75 9.10 17.19
C SER A 144 -14.66 10.08 16.74
N LEU A 145 -14.04 9.87 15.57
CA LEU A 145 -13.17 10.88 14.92
C LEU A 145 -13.57 11.17 13.45
N ARG A 146 -14.59 12.03 13.29
CA ARG A 146 -14.87 12.74 12.03
C ARG A 146 -14.08 14.05 11.98
N GLY A 147 -13.00 14.10 11.22
CA GLY A 147 -12.33 15.35 10.84
C GLY A 147 -10.84 15.20 10.54
N GLY A 148 -10.41 15.56 9.33
CA GLY A 148 -9.01 15.53 8.92
C GLY A 148 -8.81 15.09 7.46
N LYS A 149 -8.39 16.01 6.58
CA LYS A 149 -8.16 15.75 5.15
C LYS A 149 -6.81 15.04 4.92
N ALA A 150 -6.70 13.76 5.27
CA ALA A 150 -5.56 12.91 4.92
C ALA A 150 -5.90 11.41 4.95
N ARG A 151 -7.04 11.00 4.34
CA ARG A 151 -7.25 9.57 4.06
C ARG A 151 -6.21 9.15 3.02
N LEU A 152 -5.20 8.41 3.46
CA LEU A 152 -4.17 7.84 2.61
C LEU A 152 -4.84 7.03 1.49
N VAL A 153 -4.82 7.56 0.25
CA VAL A 153 -5.46 6.90 -0.90
C VAL A 153 -4.70 5.62 -1.18
N ARG A 154 -5.21 4.51 -0.66
CA ARG A 154 -4.78 3.17 -1.01
C ARG A 154 -5.28 2.93 -2.43
N SER A 155 -4.40 3.12 -3.40
CA SER A 155 -4.65 2.78 -4.80
C SER A 155 -5.24 1.36 -4.87
N VAL A 156 -6.47 1.29 -5.37
CA VAL A 156 -7.13 0.02 -5.64
C VAL A 156 -6.49 -0.59 -6.89
N ASP A 157 -6.32 -1.90 -6.89
CA ASP A 157 -5.75 -2.64 -8.02
C ASP A 157 -6.65 -3.82 -8.42
N LEU A 158 -6.33 -4.47 -9.54
CA LEU A 158 -7.05 -5.66 -10.03
C LEU A 158 -7.03 -6.82 -9.00
N SER A 159 -6.07 -6.83 -8.07
CA SER A 159 -6.03 -7.80 -6.98
C SER A 159 -7.11 -7.51 -5.93
N ALA A 160 -7.40 -6.24 -5.61
CA ALA A 160 -8.44 -5.86 -4.66
C ALA A 160 -9.84 -6.30 -5.13
N PHE A 161 -10.16 -6.11 -6.41
CA PHE A 161 -11.39 -6.64 -7.02
C PHE A 161 -11.43 -8.18 -7.01
N SER A 162 -10.30 -8.83 -7.31
CA SER A 162 -10.23 -10.31 -7.31
C SER A 162 -10.39 -10.89 -5.91
N ASN A 163 -9.84 -10.22 -4.89
CA ASN A 163 -10.05 -10.54 -3.47
C ASN A 163 -11.49 -10.29 -3.02
N LEU A 164 -12.12 -9.20 -3.47
CA LEU A 164 -13.54 -8.92 -3.24
C LEU A 164 -14.43 -10.01 -3.85
N LEU A 165 -14.20 -10.37 -5.12
CA LEU A 165 -14.94 -11.45 -5.80
C LEU A 165 -14.80 -12.80 -5.07
N ALA A 166 -13.61 -13.12 -4.57
CA ALA A 166 -13.38 -14.33 -3.77
C ALA A 166 -14.13 -14.31 -2.43
N ALA A 167 -14.09 -13.19 -1.69
CA ALA A 167 -14.84 -13.04 -0.44
C ALA A 167 -16.36 -13.06 -0.67
N ALA A 168 -16.84 -12.34 -1.70
CA ALA A 168 -18.24 -12.30 -2.10
C ALA A 168 -18.79 -13.71 -2.43
N ARG A 169 -18.04 -14.51 -3.20
CA ARG A 169 -18.35 -15.93 -3.47
C ARG A 169 -18.42 -16.78 -2.20
N GLN A 170 -17.50 -16.59 -1.24
CA GLN A 170 -17.54 -17.27 0.05
C GLN A 170 -18.74 -16.84 0.92
N SER A 171 -19.17 -15.58 0.83
CA SER A 171 -20.26 -15.03 1.64
C SER A 171 -21.63 -15.60 1.27
N GLN A 172 -21.86 -15.84 -0.04
CA GLN A 172 -23.15 -16.19 -0.65
C GLN A 172 -24.28 -15.15 -0.39
N LEU A 173 -23.94 -13.92 0.05
CA LEU A 173 -24.90 -12.83 0.30
C LEU A 173 -24.81 -11.67 -0.71
N VAL A 174 -23.94 -11.76 -1.70
CA VAL A 174 -23.76 -10.72 -2.73
C VAL A 174 -24.57 -11.12 -3.97
N PRO A 175 -25.63 -10.38 -4.34
CA PRO A 175 -26.32 -10.60 -5.61
C PRO A 175 -25.42 -10.16 -6.78
N GLY A 176 -25.57 -10.78 -7.94
CA GLY A 176 -24.88 -10.34 -9.17
C GLY A 176 -23.34 -10.40 -9.10
N LEU A 177 -22.78 -11.48 -8.55
CA LEU A 177 -21.32 -11.67 -8.40
C LEU A 177 -20.52 -11.37 -9.67
N ASP A 178 -21.07 -11.68 -10.84
CA ASP A 178 -20.40 -11.49 -12.13
C ASP A 178 -20.26 -10.01 -12.52
N GLN A 179 -21.06 -9.11 -11.93
CA GLN A 179 -20.88 -7.65 -12.07
C GLN A 179 -19.56 -7.19 -11.44
N ILE A 180 -19.05 -7.86 -10.39
CA ILE A 180 -17.74 -7.55 -9.80
C ILE A 180 -16.61 -7.95 -10.75
N ALA A 181 -16.78 -9.03 -11.52
CA ALA A 181 -15.83 -9.42 -12.56
C ALA A 181 -15.89 -8.47 -13.76
N HIS A 182 -17.10 -8.12 -14.22
CA HIS A 182 -17.31 -7.15 -15.30
C HIS A 182 -16.67 -5.79 -14.98
N VAL A 183 -16.94 -5.21 -13.80
CA VAL A 183 -16.33 -3.94 -13.38
C VAL A 183 -14.81 -4.01 -13.32
N ARG A 184 -14.25 -5.15 -12.86
CA ARG A 184 -12.80 -5.35 -12.83
C ARG A 184 -12.19 -5.39 -14.22
N ASP A 185 -12.84 -6.07 -15.17
CA ASP A 185 -12.26 -6.43 -16.46
C ASP A 185 -12.60 -5.45 -17.59
N CYS A 186 -13.65 -4.64 -17.43
CA CYS A 186 -14.05 -3.56 -18.33
C CYS A 186 -13.83 -2.20 -17.65
N GLU A 187 -14.77 -1.72 -16.83
CA GLU A 187 -14.82 -0.33 -16.33
C GLU A 187 -13.51 0.11 -15.67
N PHE A 188 -12.93 -0.72 -14.81
CA PHE A 188 -11.70 -0.40 -14.09
C PHE A 188 -10.43 -0.47 -14.97
N ARG A 189 -10.44 -1.23 -16.07
CA ARG A 189 -9.31 -1.29 -17.02
C ARG A 189 -9.39 -0.20 -18.07
N ASP A 190 -10.60 0.20 -18.42
CA ASP A 190 -10.91 1.28 -19.36
C ASP A 190 -10.89 2.68 -18.70
N GLY A 191 -10.52 2.77 -17.42
CA GLY A 191 -10.42 4.03 -16.67
C GLY A 191 -11.75 4.64 -16.21
N ARG A 192 -12.90 3.99 -16.41
CA ARG A 192 -14.23 4.51 -16.06
C ARG A 192 -14.51 4.37 -14.56
N PHE A 193 -13.75 5.07 -13.71
CA PHE A 193 -13.74 4.88 -12.26
C PHE A 193 -15.09 5.23 -11.60
N ASP A 194 -15.81 6.23 -12.08
CA ASP A 194 -17.15 6.56 -11.60
C ASP A 194 -18.21 5.50 -11.92
N GLN A 195 -18.15 4.94 -13.13
CA GLN A 195 -19.04 3.84 -13.51
C GLN A 195 -18.76 2.60 -12.65
N ALA A 196 -17.47 2.29 -12.42
CA ALA A 196 -17.05 1.25 -11.49
C ALA A 196 -17.53 1.53 -10.05
N PHE A 197 -17.38 2.75 -9.54
CA PHE A 197 -17.82 3.15 -8.20
C PHE A 197 -19.33 2.96 -8.05
N GLY A 198 -20.12 3.51 -8.97
CA GLY A 198 -21.58 3.44 -8.93
C GLY A 198 -22.13 2.00 -9.02
N ILE A 199 -21.48 1.09 -9.76
CA ILE A 199 -21.86 -0.33 -9.78
C ILE A 199 -21.51 -1.01 -8.46
N ILE A 200 -20.28 -0.85 -7.97
CA ILE A 200 -19.83 -1.51 -6.73
C ILE A 200 -20.59 -0.97 -5.50
N GLU A 201 -21.00 0.30 -5.48
CA GLU A 201 -21.78 0.87 -4.38
C GLU A 201 -23.19 0.27 -4.33
N ARG A 202 -23.88 0.12 -5.47
CA ARG A 202 -25.18 -0.57 -5.55
C ARG A 202 -25.09 -2.01 -5.05
N LEU A 203 -24.05 -2.74 -5.46
CA LEU A 203 -23.78 -4.11 -4.98
C LEU A 203 -23.51 -4.14 -3.46
N PHE A 204 -22.77 -3.16 -2.94
CA PHE A 204 -22.49 -3.06 -1.50
C PHE A 204 -23.75 -2.78 -0.67
N VAL A 205 -24.65 -1.90 -1.14
CA VAL A 205 -25.94 -1.62 -0.49
C VAL A 205 -26.82 -2.87 -0.44
N ALA A 206 -26.94 -3.61 -1.55
CA ALA A 206 -27.73 -4.85 -1.59
C ALA A 206 -27.13 -5.97 -0.72
N PHE A 207 -25.80 -6.09 -0.70
CA PHE A 207 -25.07 -6.99 0.21
C PHE A 207 -25.30 -6.62 1.68
N ARG A 208 -25.26 -5.33 2.03
CA ARG A 208 -25.52 -4.85 3.40
C ARG A 208 -26.90 -5.24 3.89
N GLN A 209 -27.94 -5.00 3.09
CA GLN A 209 -29.31 -5.41 3.43
C GLN A 209 -29.41 -6.93 3.65
N SER A 210 -28.76 -7.72 2.79
CA SER A 210 -28.73 -9.20 2.91
C SER A 210 -27.97 -9.68 4.16
N ALA A 211 -26.90 -8.98 4.55
CA ALA A 211 -26.15 -9.24 5.79
C ALA A 211 -26.94 -8.84 7.05
N GLU A 212 -27.62 -7.70 7.02
CA GLU A 212 -28.45 -7.20 8.12
C GLU A 212 -29.67 -8.12 8.35
N GLN A 213 -30.33 -8.58 7.27
CA GLN A 213 -31.38 -9.62 7.32
C GLN A 213 -30.86 -11.00 7.79
N ARG A 214 -29.59 -11.35 7.54
CA ARG A 214 -28.99 -12.56 8.12
C ARG A 214 -28.82 -12.40 9.63
N GLN A 215 -28.28 -11.27 10.07
CA GLN A 215 -28.00 -11.01 11.48
C GLN A 215 -29.28 -10.99 12.33
N GLN A 216 -30.38 -10.43 11.80
CA GLN A 216 -31.70 -10.49 12.43
C GLN A 216 -32.18 -11.94 12.61
N ARG A 217 -32.19 -12.75 11.54
CA ARG A 217 -32.58 -14.17 11.62
C ARG A 217 -31.77 -14.97 12.65
N LEU A 218 -30.46 -14.72 12.76
CA LEU A 218 -29.61 -15.39 13.76
C LEU A 218 -29.96 -14.97 15.20
N ALA A 219 -30.37 -13.72 15.42
CA ALA A 219 -30.86 -13.25 16.72
C ALA A 219 -32.24 -13.83 17.06
N ASP A 220 -33.15 -13.91 16.08
CA ASP A 220 -34.48 -14.52 16.23
C ASP A 220 -34.36 -16.03 16.55
N GLU A 221 -33.50 -16.76 15.85
CA GLU A 221 -33.22 -18.17 16.12
C GLU A 221 -32.61 -18.38 17.52
N GLU A 222 -31.74 -17.49 17.99
CA GLU A 222 -31.20 -17.55 19.35
C GLU A 222 -32.29 -17.26 20.42
N LEU A 223 -33.20 -16.33 20.15
CA LEU A 223 -34.35 -16.08 21.02
C LEU A 223 -35.29 -17.30 21.05
N GLN A 224 -35.56 -17.92 19.91
CA GLN A 224 -36.40 -19.12 19.79
C GLN A 224 -35.77 -20.37 20.42
N TYR A 225 -34.45 -20.52 20.40
CA TYR A 225 -33.77 -21.57 21.15
C TYR A 225 -33.85 -21.31 22.65
N ARG A 226 -33.59 -20.08 23.11
CA ARG A 226 -33.66 -19.70 24.54
C ARG A 226 -35.07 -19.82 25.12
N SER A 227 -36.12 -19.62 24.32
CA SER A 227 -37.52 -19.80 24.73
C SER A 227 -38.04 -21.24 24.58
N GLY A 228 -37.22 -22.18 24.09
CA GLY A 228 -37.60 -23.58 23.91
C GLY A 228 -38.51 -23.87 22.71
N VAL A 229 -38.76 -22.87 21.86
CA VAL A 229 -39.52 -23.03 20.59
C VAL A 229 -38.72 -23.87 19.60
N VAL A 230 -37.42 -23.61 19.46
CA VAL A 230 -36.49 -24.44 18.65
C VAL A 230 -35.94 -25.57 19.52
N LYS A 231 -36.39 -26.80 19.24
CA LYS A 231 -35.90 -28.01 19.90
C LYS A 231 -34.64 -28.53 19.20
N MET A 232 -33.47 -28.17 19.75
CA MET A 232 -32.16 -28.75 19.42
C MET A 232 -31.45 -29.15 20.72
N SER A 233 -30.55 -30.13 20.68
CA SER A 233 -29.69 -30.39 21.84
C SER A 233 -28.67 -29.25 22.04
N PRO A 234 -28.17 -29.02 23.27
CA PRO A 234 -27.15 -28.00 23.52
C PRO A 234 -25.87 -28.20 22.70
N LYS A 235 -25.52 -29.45 22.37
CA LYS A 235 -24.36 -29.79 21.54
C LYS A 235 -24.56 -29.41 20.07
N GLU A 236 -25.75 -29.65 19.52
CA GLU A 236 -26.11 -29.23 18.16
C GLU A 236 -26.18 -27.70 18.07
N TRP A 237 -26.74 -27.03 19.08
CA TRP A 237 -26.78 -25.57 19.16
C TRP A 237 -25.38 -24.95 19.19
N GLN A 238 -24.45 -25.51 19.98
CA GLN A 238 -23.04 -25.08 19.99
C GLN A 238 -22.38 -25.26 18.61
N LEU A 239 -22.58 -26.40 17.94
CA LEU A 239 -22.05 -26.66 16.60
C LEU A 239 -22.66 -25.72 15.54
N LYS A 240 -23.95 -25.36 15.65
CA LYS A 240 -24.58 -24.33 14.82
C LYS A 240 -23.94 -22.96 15.07
N LYS A 241 -23.89 -22.50 16.32
CA LYS A 241 -23.23 -21.24 16.74
C LYS A 241 -21.80 -21.09 16.19
N GLN A 242 -21.01 -22.16 16.20
CA GLN A 242 -19.66 -22.16 15.61
C GLN A 242 -19.69 -21.93 14.09
N ARG A 243 -20.53 -22.66 13.34
CA ARG A 243 -20.69 -22.50 11.89
C ARG A 243 -21.15 -21.10 11.51
N ASP A 244 -22.15 -20.57 12.22
CA ASP A 244 -22.65 -19.22 11.97
C ASP A 244 -21.63 -18.14 12.32
N THR A 245 -20.83 -18.33 13.37
CA THR A 245 -19.72 -17.43 13.71
C THR A 245 -18.67 -17.38 12.59
N VAL A 246 -18.29 -18.54 12.03
CA VAL A 246 -17.37 -18.61 10.88
C VAL A 246 -17.97 -17.89 9.66
N GLN A 247 -19.25 -18.09 9.35
CA GLN A 247 -19.87 -17.41 8.21
C GLN A 247 -20.01 -15.89 8.44
N THR A 248 -20.26 -15.42 9.68
CA THR A 248 -20.24 -14.00 10.01
C THR A 248 -18.85 -13.39 9.81
N GLN A 249 -17.76 -14.10 10.13
CA GLN A 249 -16.39 -13.64 9.81
C GLN A 249 -16.17 -13.50 8.28
N VAL A 250 -16.76 -14.37 7.46
CA VAL A 250 -16.72 -14.27 5.99
C VAL A 250 -17.53 -13.06 5.49
N VAL A 251 -18.69 -12.78 6.10
CA VAL A 251 -19.49 -11.58 5.81
C VAL A 251 -18.70 -10.31 6.15
N GLU A 252 -18.05 -10.22 7.32
CA GLU A 252 -17.23 -9.07 7.67
C GLU A 252 -15.97 -8.92 6.78
N ARG A 253 -15.34 -10.03 6.37
CA ARG A 253 -14.27 -10.03 5.36
C ARG A 253 -14.76 -9.42 4.04
N THR A 254 -15.97 -9.78 3.62
CA THR A 254 -16.61 -9.28 2.39
C THR A 254 -16.95 -7.79 2.50
N ARG A 255 -17.50 -7.34 3.63
CA ARG A 255 -17.73 -5.92 3.93
C ARG A 255 -16.45 -5.10 3.81
N ARG A 256 -15.36 -5.55 4.44
CA ARG A 256 -14.03 -4.89 4.35
C ARG A 256 -13.48 -4.87 2.91
N GLY A 257 -13.78 -5.90 2.11
CA GLY A 257 -13.46 -5.94 0.68
C GLY A 257 -14.15 -4.83 -0.10
N PHE A 258 -15.48 -4.69 0.06
CA PHE A 258 -16.24 -3.61 -0.57
C PHE A 258 -15.73 -2.22 -0.15
N THR A 259 -15.56 -1.99 1.16
CA THR A 259 -15.06 -0.70 1.67
C THR A 259 -13.69 -0.36 1.08
N ARG A 260 -12.76 -1.33 0.95
CA ARG A 260 -11.45 -1.10 0.32
C ARG A 260 -11.57 -0.71 -1.15
N VAL A 261 -12.43 -1.38 -1.92
CA VAL A 261 -12.61 -1.10 -3.35
C VAL A 261 -13.28 0.27 -3.55
N LEU A 262 -14.32 0.59 -2.78
CA LEU A 262 -15.01 1.89 -2.84
C LEU A 262 -14.12 3.06 -2.39
N ASP A 263 -13.36 2.90 -1.30
CA ASP A 263 -12.44 3.93 -0.80
C ASP A 263 -11.31 4.23 -1.81
N GLY A 264 -10.83 3.21 -2.53
CA GLY A 264 -9.80 3.38 -3.56
C GLY A 264 -10.34 3.90 -4.91
N LEU A 265 -11.54 3.46 -5.33
CA LEU A 265 -12.21 3.99 -6.52
C LEU A 265 -12.52 5.49 -6.37
N ARG A 266 -13.06 5.90 -5.21
CA ARG A 266 -13.27 7.32 -4.90
C ARG A 266 -11.98 8.15 -4.92
N GLY A 267 -10.83 7.54 -4.60
CA GLY A 267 -9.54 8.20 -4.76
C GLY A 267 -9.22 8.49 -6.22
N LEU A 268 -9.40 7.48 -7.09
CA LEU A 268 -9.11 7.59 -8.52
C LEU A 268 -10.04 8.58 -9.25
N THR A 269 -11.34 8.62 -8.91
CA THR A 269 -12.26 9.69 -9.37
C THR A 269 -11.69 11.09 -9.08
N LEU A 270 -11.25 11.33 -7.85
CA LEU A 270 -10.76 12.66 -7.44
C LEU A 270 -9.41 13.00 -8.08
N ASP A 271 -8.56 12.00 -8.34
CA ASP A 271 -7.32 12.18 -9.10
C ASP A 271 -7.59 12.47 -10.60
N GLU A 272 -8.69 11.94 -11.16
CA GLU A 272 -9.15 12.19 -12.54
C GLU A 272 -9.73 13.61 -12.69
N GLU A 273 -10.66 14.02 -11.81
CA GLU A 273 -11.18 15.40 -11.75
C GLU A 273 -10.06 16.43 -11.60
N ALA A 274 -9.07 16.17 -10.73
CA ALA A 274 -7.92 17.04 -10.51
C ALA A 274 -6.93 17.08 -11.68
N SER A 275 -7.00 16.12 -12.61
CA SER A 275 -6.15 16.07 -13.81
C SER A 275 -6.82 16.70 -15.04
N GLY A 276 -8.15 16.72 -15.11
CA GLY A 276 -8.91 17.25 -16.24
C GLY A 276 -9.11 18.77 -16.25
N GLY A 277 -9.01 19.45 -15.10
CA GLY A 277 -9.26 20.90 -14.97
C GLY A 277 -8.08 21.81 -15.36
N GLY A 278 -7.23 21.40 -16.30
CA GLY A 278 -5.91 22.01 -16.55
C GLY A 278 -5.73 22.77 -17.86
N GLU A 279 -6.67 22.69 -18.80
CA GLU A 279 -6.57 23.28 -20.15
C GLU A 279 -7.76 24.20 -20.45
N ASP A 280 -7.64 25.46 -20.04
CA ASP A 280 -8.37 26.62 -20.60
C ASP A 280 -7.65 27.91 -20.17
N VAL A 281 -6.51 28.18 -20.82
CA VAL A 281 -5.86 29.50 -20.82
C VAL A 281 -5.84 30.00 -22.26
N GLU A 282 -7.01 30.40 -22.73
CA GLU A 282 -7.16 31.13 -23.98
C GLU A 282 -6.41 32.47 -23.88
N CYS A 283 -5.50 32.73 -24.82
CA CYS A 283 -4.70 33.94 -24.87
C CYS A 283 -5.11 34.79 -26.07
N ASP A 284 -5.73 35.94 -25.79
CA ASP A 284 -5.88 37.11 -26.66
C ASP A 284 -5.76 38.39 -25.80
#